data_AF-A0A6L3EM55-F1
#
_entry.id   AF-A0A6L3EM55-F1
#
_cell.length_a   1.000
_cell.length_b   1.000
_cell.length_c   1.000
_cell.angle_alpha   90.00
_cell.angle_beta   90.00
_cell.angle_gamma   90.00
#
_symmetry.space_group_name_H-M   'P 1'
#
loop_
_entity.id
_entity.type
_entity.pdbx_description
1 polymer ?
#
loop_
_entity_poly.entity_id
_entity_poly.type
_entity_poly.pdbx_seq_one_letter_code
_entity_poly.pdbx_strand_id
1 'polypeptide(L)' 'TAYVVVKSVFENLTGMRRMHPSFSTLEAGNMITDGISVPLHDGATRYYREAGLL' A
#
# COMPACT_ATOMS: atom_id res chain seq x y z
N THR A 1 2.22 13.54 4.59
CA THR A 1 1.52 13.50 3.28
C THR A 1 1.14 12.07 2.95
N ALA A 2 0.25 11.83 1.97
CA ALA A 2 -0.15 10.47 1.57
C ALA A 2 1.06 9.58 1.21
N TYR A 3 2.11 10.14 0.61
CA TYR A 3 3.37 9.43 0.32
C TYR A 3 3.99 8.79 1.55
N VAL A 4 4.14 9.56 2.64
CA VAL A 4 4.77 9.06 3.88
C VAL A 4 3.95 7.94 4.49
N VAL A 5 2.62 8.08 4.49
CA VAL A 5 1.71 7.06 5.02
C VAL A 5 1.84 5.76 4.24
N VAL A 6 1.72 5.83 2.91
CA VAL A 6 1.81 4.65 2.03
C VAL A 6 3.19 4.00 2.16
N LYS A 7 4.26 4.80 2.14
CA LYS A 7 5.62 4.31 2.34
C LYS A 7 5.77 3.52 3.63
N SER A 8 5.32 4.08 4.76
CA SER A 8 5.40 3.40 6.06
C SER A 8 4.59 2.10 6.13
N VAL A 9 3.45 2.02 5.44
CA VAL A 9 2.63 0.80 5.38
C VAL A 9 3.34 -0.29 4.58
N PHE A 10 3.85 0.03 3.40
CA PHE A 10 4.45 -0.94 2.49
C PHE A 10 5.85 -1.39 2.92
N GLU A 11 6.68 -0.48 3.44
CA GLU A 11 8.00 -0.84 3.98
C GLU A 11 7.90 -1.71 5.25
N ASN A 12 6.77 -1.63 5.97
CA ASN A 12 6.48 -2.45 7.14
C ASN A 12 5.34 -3.45 6.89
N LEU A 13 5.17 -3.95 5.66
CA LEU A 13 4.05 -4.84 5.32
C LEU A 13 4.03 -6.11 6.18
N THR A 14 5.20 -6.66 6.52
CA THR A 14 5.32 -7.81 7.44
C THR A 14 4.80 -7.47 8.84
N GLY A 15 5.03 -6.26 9.34
CA GLY A 15 4.46 -5.78 10.59
C GLY A 15 2.95 -5.60 10.48
N MET A 16 2.48 -5.04 9.38
CA MET A 16 1.05 -4.85 9.10
C MET A 16 0.29 -6.18 9.08
N ARG A 17 0.84 -7.21 8.44
CA ARG A 17 0.27 -8.58 8.41
C ARG A 17 0.11 -9.19 9.81
N ARG A 18 0.94 -8.79 10.78
CA ARG A 18 0.88 -9.29 12.17
C ARG A 18 -0.11 -8.54 13.06
N MET A 19 -0.58 -7.36 12.64
CA MET A 19 -1.49 -6.56 13.47
C MET A 19 -2.88 -7.18 13.62
N HIS A 20 -3.38 -7.88 12.59
CA HIS A 20 -4.69 -8.51 12.63
C HIS A 20 -4.76 -9.75 11.71
N PRO A 21 -5.45 -10.84 12.09
CA PRO A 21 -5.56 -12.05 11.24
C PRO A 21 -6.07 -11.78 9.82
N SER A 22 -7.01 -10.86 9.65
CA SER A 22 -7.54 -10.47 8.33
C SER A 22 -6.51 -9.79 7.42
N PHE A 23 -5.38 -9.31 7.96
CA PHE A 23 -4.31 -8.70 7.18
C PHE A 23 -3.25 -9.71 6.72
N SER A 24 -3.34 -10.96 7.16
CA SER A 24 -2.36 -12.00 6.83
C SER A 24 -2.21 -12.26 5.32
N THR A 25 -3.26 -11.99 4.55
CA THR A 25 -3.31 -12.19 3.09
C THR A 25 -3.02 -10.93 2.27
N LEU A 26 -2.62 -9.82 2.92
CA LEU A 26 -2.32 -8.58 2.21
C LEU A 26 -1.07 -8.75 1.36
N GLU A 27 -1.22 -8.64 0.04
CA GLU A 27 -0.12 -8.62 -0.93
C GLU A 27 0.00 -7.23 -1.56
N ALA A 28 1.23 -6.69 -1.62
CA ALA A 28 1.48 -5.33 -2.08
C ALA A 28 0.90 -5.05 -3.47
N GLY A 29 0.98 -6.03 -4.38
CA GLY A 29 0.43 -5.92 -5.73
C GLY A 29 -1.10 -5.87 -5.80
N ASN A 30 -1.80 -6.45 -4.82
CA ASN A 30 -3.27 -6.41 -4.76
C ASN A 30 -3.74 -5.10 -4.11
N MET A 31 -2.99 -4.60 -3.13
CA MET A 31 -3.33 -3.40 -2.35
C MET A 31 -3.41 -2.10 -3.18
N ILE A 32 -2.82 -2.08 -4.37
CA ILE A 32 -2.79 -0.94 -5.29
C ILE A 32 -3.94 -0.93 -6.30
N THR A 33 -4.68 -2.03 -6.45
CA THR A 33 -5.78 -2.16 -7.43
C THR A 33 -7.11 -2.50 -6.78
N ASP A 34 -7.07 -3.27 -5.69
CA ASP A 34 -8.28 -3.76 -5.03
C ASP A 34 -8.99 -2.63 -4.26
N GLY A 35 -10.32 -2.55 -4.43
CA GLY A 35 -11.16 -1.64 -3.66
C GLY A 35 -11.04 -0.16 -4.03
N ILE A 36 -10.42 0.17 -5.17
CA ILE A 36 -10.28 1.55 -5.63
C ILE A 36 -11.55 1.99 -6.37
N SER A 37 -12.33 2.85 -5.73
CA SER A 37 -13.52 3.49 -6.31
C SER A 37 -13.29 4.91 -6.82
N VAL A 38 -12.12 5.50 -6.52
CA VAL A 38 -11.73 6.88 -6.84
C VAL A 38 -10.27 6.95 -7.30
N PRO A 39 -9.84 8.01 -8.00
CA PRO A 39 -8.44 8.13 -8.44
C PRO A 39 -7.43 8.04 -7.29
N LEU A 40 -6.26 7.46 -7.58
CA LEU A 40 -5.15 7.40 -6.63
C LEU A 40 -4.64 8.80 -6.28
N HIS A 41 -4.38 9.03 -4.99
CA HIS A 41 -3.75 10.27 -4.54
C HIS A 41 -2.31 10.37 -5.08
N ASP A 42 -1.90 11.55 -5.58
CA ASP A 42 -0.56 11.82 -6.11
C ASP A 42 0.61 11.32 -5.25
N GLY A 43 0.52 11.45 -3.92
CA GLY A 43 1.55 10.94 -3.02
C GLY A 43 1.65 9.41 -2.99
N ALA A 44 0.53 8.71 -3.12
CA ALA A 44 0.50 7.26 -3.23
C ALA A 44 1.06 6.82 -4.59
N THR A 45 0.59 7.46 -5.68
CA THR A 45 1.07 7.20 -7.05
C THR A 45 2.58 7.36 -7.17
N ARG A 46 3.16 8.39 -6.53
CA ARG A 46 4.62 8.58 -6.52
C ARG A 46 5.33 7.40 -5.87
N TYR A 47 4.89 6.96 -4.70
CA TYR A 47 5.51 5.82 -4.01
C TYR A 47 5.37 4.53 -4.81
N TYR A 48 4.19 4.24 -5.36
CA TYR A 48 3.98 3.00 -6.10
C TYR A 48 4.88 2.89 -7.35
N ARG A 49 5.12 4.00 -8.05
CA ARG A 49 6.10 4.05 -9.15
C ARG A 49 7.53 3.80 -8.68
N GLU A 50 7.94 4.42 -7.57
CA GLU A 50 9.28 4.22 -6.98
C GLU A 50 9.50 2.77 -6.52
N ALA A 51 8.44 2.13 -6.01
CA ALA A 51 8.46 0.75 -5.55
C ALA A 51 8.32 -0.29 -6.68
N GLY A 52 8.16 0.13 -7.94
CA GLY A 52 7.94 -0.77 -9.07
C GLY A 52 6.61 -1.52 -9.03
N LEU A 53 5.63 -0.97 -8.30
CA LEU A 53 4.28 -1.52 -8.16
C LEU A 53 3.32 -0.96 -9.22
N LEU A 54 3.71 0.09 -9.94
CA LEU A 54 2.89 0.85 -10.89
C LEU A 54 3.67 1.22 -12.14
#